data_AF-A0AAI8T269-F1
#
_entry.id   AF-A0AAI8T269-F1
#
_cell.length_a   1.000
_cell.length_b   1.000
_cell.length_c   1.000
_cell.angle_alpha   90.00
_cell.angle_beta   90.00
_cell.angle_gamma   90.00
#
_symmetry.space_group_name_H-M   'P 1'
#
loop_
_entity.id
_entity.type
_entity.pdbx_description
1 polymer ?
#
loop_
_entity_poly.entity_id
_entity_poly.type
_entity_poly.pdbx_seq_one_letter_code
_entity_poly.pdbx_strand_id
1 'polypeptide(L)'
;MRIVRAIPLLLTASLLGASAAEAGDGPFGWVSGDWYLTLGATGMVAPNFEGGKKYMLSAQPIISLGKAGPQARFTSRNDNISLALVDDGGVRAGLTGKFLFSRSSDDELEGLDPVRWGGEVGGFFEFYPTDWMRARAELRHGIRAHNGFVADIAADAFYDVTPTVRISGGPRVSFASANYFDAYYGVNAQEAVASGLSQYNPGGGLKSVGLGGAVTWKVTDPMTASLFGEYSRLEGPAADSSLVRERGDRNQFMVGVSTTYRFDFKM
;
A
#
# COMPACT_ATOMS: atom_id res chain seq x y z
N MET A 1 3.59 62.49 76.49
CA MET A 1 4.49 62.02 75.41
C MET A 1 3.65 61.48 74.28
N ARG A 2 3.60 62.22 73.16
CA ARG A 2 2.87 61.87 71.93
C ARG A 2 3.83 61.09 71.02
N ILE A 3 3.42 59.93 70.52
CA ILE A 3 4.03 59.31 69.35
C ILE A 3 2.91 58.97 68.38
N VAL A 4 2.87 59.72 67.30
CA VAL A 4 2.08 59.50 66.09
C VAL A 4 2.81 58.45 65.26
N ARG A 5 2.11 57.45 64.71
CA ARG A 5 2.60 56.69 63.55
C ARG A 5 1.54 56.62 62.48
N ALA A 6 1.94 57.15 61.33
CA ALA A 6 1.16 57.34 60.12
C ALA A 6 0.91 56.01 59.39
N ILE A 7 -0.24 55.96 58.72
CA ILE A 7 -0.60 54.95 57.72
C ILE A 7 -0.23 55.53 56.35
N PRO A 8 0.64 54.89 55.56
CA PRO A 8 0.70 55.15 54.14
C PRO A 8 0.01 54.02 53.36
N LEU A 9 -0.94 54.47 52.54
CA LEU A 9 -1.51 53.81 51.39
C LEU A 9 -0.38 53.36 50.44
N LEU A 10 -0.36 52.09 50.03
CA LEU A 10 0.52 51.61 48.96
C LEU A 10 -0.33 51.03 47.82
N LEU A 11 -0.33 51.76 46.70
CA LEU A 11 -0.72 51.29 45.38
C LEU A 11 0.12 50.05 45.02
N THR A 12 -0.52 48.99 44.54
CA THR A 12 0.14 48.00 43.68
C THR A 12 -0.59 47.96 42.34
N ALA A 13 0.16 48.30 41.30
CA ALA A 13 -0.23 48.26 39.91
C ALA A 13 -0.26 46.83 39.39
N SER A 14 -1.34 46.52 38.65
CA SER A 14 -1.45 45.63 37.50
C SER A 14 -0.24 44.77 37.10
N LEU A 15 -0.47 43.46 36.96
CA LEU A 15 0.04 42.68 35.83
C LEU A 15 -1.00 41.59 35.50
N LEU A 16 -1.74 41.85 34.41
CA LEU A 16 -2.51 40.85 33.68
C LEU A 16 -1.54 39.75 33.23
N GLY A 17 -1.50 38.64 33.97
CA GLY A 17 -0.93 37.39 33.48
C GLY A 17 -1.87 36.80 32.45
N ALA A 18 -1.81 37.30 31.22
CA ALA A 18 -2.27 36.51 30.08
C ALA A 18 -1.35 35.29 30.01
N SER A 19 -1.86 34.14 30.45
CA SER A 19 -1.25 32.86 30.10
C SER A 19 -1.04 32.86 28.59
N ALA A 20 0.22 32.83 28.17
CA ALA A 20 0.56 32.51 26.80
C ALA A 20 -0.04 31.13 26.54
N ALA A 21 -1.18 31.12 25.84
CA ALA A 21 -1.64 29.92 25.18
C ALA A 21 -0.49 29.52 24.25
N GLU A 22 0.09 28.34 24.49
CA GLU A 22 1.00 27.74 23.54
C GLU A 22 0.30 27.79 22.18
N ALA A 23 0.99 28.33 21.19
CA ALA A 23 0.57 28.27 19.80
C ALA A 23 0.64 26.79 19.39
N GLY A 24 -0.37 26.01 19.81
CA GLY A 24 -0.63 24.70 19.26
C GLY A 24 -0.80 24.90 17.76
N ASP A 25 -0.05 24.12 16.99
CA ASP A 25 -0.12 24.16 15.54
C ASP A 25 -1.59 24.19 15.12
N GLY A 26 -1.93 25.10 14.20
CA GLY A 26 -3.30 25.28 13.73
C GLY A 26 -3.91 23.98 13.16
N PRO A 27 -5.12 24.02 12.59
CA PRO A 27 -5.79 22.83 12.04
C PRO A 27 -4.98 22.05 10.97
N PHE A 28 -3.83 22.57 10.54
CA PHE A 28 -2.88 21.97 9.61
C PHE A 28 -1.51 21.63 10.23
N GLY A 29 -1.37 21.55 11.56
CA GLY A 29 -0.12 21.17 12.24
C GLY A 29 0.45 19.80 11.85
N TRP A 30 -0.41 18.92 11.33
CA TRP A 30 0.02 17.65 10.77
C TRP A 30 0.77 17.81 9.43
N VAL A 31 0.68 18.95 8.75
CA VAL A 31 1.36 19.23 7.47
C VAL A 31 2.79 19.73 7.67
N SER A 32 3.10 20.33 8.82
CA SER A 32 4.45 20.81 9.10
C SER A 32 5.42 19.65 9.37
N GLY A 33 6.68 19.82 8.93
CA GLY A 33 7.77 18.90 9.22
C GLY A 33 8.63 18.54 8.00
N ASP A 34 9.52 17.56 8.19
CA ASP A 34 10.29 16.99 7.10
C ASP A 34 9.42 15.98 6.33
N TRP A 35 9.43 16.06 5.00
CA TRP A 35 8.68 15.22 4.09
C TRP A 35 9.59 14.60 3.05
N TYR A 36 9.18 13.45 2.51
CA TYR A 36 9.80 12.85 1.34
C TYR A 36 8.77 12.57 0.26
N LEU A 37 9.17 12.75 -1.00
CA LEU A 37 8.47 12.28 -2.18
C LEU A 37 9.39 11.32 -2.94
N THR A 38 8.93 10.11 -3.18
CA THR A 38 9.62 9.14 -4.05
C THR A 38 8.85 9.01 -5.34
N LEU A 39 9.52 9.27 -6.46
CA LEU A 39 9.02 9.05 -7.80
C LEU A 39 9.83 7.96 -8.48
N GLY A 40 9.19 7.11 -9.27
CA GLY A 40 9.89 6.10 -10.02
C GLY A 40 9.05 5.44 -11.09
N ALA A 41 9.65 4.46 -11.74
CA ALA A 41 9.00 3.64 -12.73
C ALA A 41 9.40 2.18 -12.56
N THR A 42 8.46 1.31 -12.87
CA THR A 42 8.61 -0.13 -12.93
C THR A 42 8.47 -0.58 -14.37
N GLY A 43 9.32 -1.49 -14.82
CA GLY A 43 9.04 -2.36 -15.96
C GLY A 43 8.93 -3.79 -15.47
N MET A 44 7.89 -4.51 -15.84
CA MET A 44 7.64 -5.87 -15.34
C MET A 44 6.96 -6.77 -16.35
N VAL A 45 7.27 -8.05 -16.30
CA VAL A 45 6.57 -9.12 -17.00
C VAL A 45 5.72 -9.85 -15.99
N ALA A 46 4.41 -9.87 -16.23
CA ALA A 46 3.41 -10.46 -15.36
C ALA A 46 2.23 -10.98 -16.20
N PRO A 47 1.35 -11.82 -15.63
CA PRO A 47 0.06 -12.15 -16.24
C PRO A 47 -0.70 -10.89 -16.69
N ASN A 48 -1.33 -10.96 -17.86
CA ASN A 48 -2.14 -9.88 -18.43
C ASN A 48 -3.31 -9.46 -17.52
N PHE A 49 -3.81 -10.39 -16.72
CA PHE A 49 -4.72 -10.15 -15.59
C PHE A 49 -4.49 -11.20 -14.50
N GLU A 50 -5.00 -10.96 -13.29
CA GLU A 50 -4.87 -11.92 -12.18
C GLU A 50 -5.66 -13.22 -12.49
N GLY A 51 -4.93 -14.32 -12.67
CA GLY A 51 -5.46 -15.61 -13.12
C GLY A 51 -5.25 -15.88 -14.61
N GLY A 52 -4.67 -14.95 -15.36
CA GLY A 52 -4.31 -15.15 -16.76
C GLY A 52 -3.09 -16.07 -16.91
N LYS A 53 -3.03 -16.75 -18.05
CA LYS A 53 -1.88 -17.60 -18.45
C LYS A 53 -0.92 -16.91 -19.43
N LYS A 54 -1.36 -15.82 -20.06
CA LYS A 54 -0.53 -14.99 -20.96
C LYS A 54 0.21 -13.93 -20.17
N TYR A 55 1.48 -13.76 -20.46
CA TYR A 55 2.33 -12.77 -19.83
C TYR A 55 2.47 -11.55 -20.72
N MET A 56 2.42 -10.37 -20.13
CA MET A 56 2.58 -9.09 -20.80
C MET A 56 3.65 -8.27 -20.11
N LEU A 57 4.46 -7.57 -20.92
CA LEU A 57 5.34 -6.52 -20.43
C LEU A 57 4.51 -5.27 -20.15
N SER A 58 4.60 -4.77 -18.92
CA SER A 58 3.88 -3.58 -18.48
C SER A 58 4.82 -2.62 -17.76
N ALA A 59 4.42 -1.35 -17.69
CA ALA A 59 5.12 -0.35 -16.92
C ALA A 59 4.16 0.38 -16.00
N GLN A 60 4.61 0.68 -14.78
CA GLN A 60 3.81 1.35 -13.76
C GLN A 60 4.64 2.42 -13.05
N PRO A 61 4.08 3.62 -12.81
CA PRO A 61 4.76 4.63 -11.99
C PRO A 61 4.80 4.19 -10.52
N ILE A 62 5.82 4.62 -9.81
CA ILE A 62 5.94 4.49 -8.35
C ILE A 62 5.82 5.89 -7.76
N ILE A 63 4.88 6.08 -6.83
CA ILE A 63 4.68 7.33 -6.12
C ILE A 63 4.50 7.02 -4.64
N SER A 64 5.37 7.57 -3.79
CA SER A 64 5.26 7.46 -2.33
C SER A 64 5.51 8.82 -1.70
N LEU A 65 4.65 9.22 -0.75
CA LEU A 65 4.72 10.49 -0.04
C LEU A 65 4.51 10.22 1.45
N GLY A 66 5.36 10.79 2.29
CA GLY A 66 5.20 10.66 3.74
C GLY A 66 6.09 11.63 4.51
N LYS A 67 5.89 11.68 5.83
CA LYS A 67 6.79 12.40 6.72
C LYS A 67 8.15 11.69 6.76
N ALA A 68 9.22 12.45 6.57
CA ALA A 68 10.58 11.96 6.68
C ALA A 68 10.89 11.73 8.17
N GLY A 69 10.99 10.46 8.56
CA GLY A 69 11.62 10.07 9.81
C GLY A 69 13.16 9.97 9.67
N PRO A 70 13.92 9.85 10.77
CA PRO A 70 15.39 9.86 10.77
C PRO A 70 16.07 8.72 10.00
N GLN A 71 15.33 7.77 9.45
CA GLN A 71 15.83 6.56 8.82
C GLN A 71 15.15 6.40 7.46
N ALA A 72 15.92 6.23 6.39
CA ALA A 72 15.39 5.80 5.10
C ALA A 72 14.79 4.39 5.26
N ARG A 73 13.48 4.30 5.53
CA ARG A 73 12.84 3.03 5.88
C ARG A 73 12.45 2.25 4.63
N PHE A 74 12.46 0.93 4.78
CA PHE A 74 12.19 -0.02 3.70
C PHE A 74 10.75 0.13 3.18
N THR A 75 10.64 0.50 1.91
CA THR A 75 9.41 0.41 1.12
C THR A 75 9.54 -0.78 0.18
N SER A 76 8.60 -1.71 0.24
CA SER A 76 8.52 -2.82 -0.73
C SER A 76 7.76 -2.38 -1.97
N ARG A 77 8.00 -3.05 -3.09
CA ARG A 77 7.25 -2.77 -4.32
C ARG A 77 5.73 -2.97 -4.14
N ASN A 78 5.36 -3.94 -3.33
CA ASN A 78 3.96 -4.29 -3.12
C ASN A 78 3.22 -3.31 -2.21
N ASP A 79 3.94 -2.36 -1.61
CA ASP A 79 3.30 -1.35 -0.79
C ASP A 79 2.48 -0.44 -1.72
N ASN A 80 1.17 -0.40 -1.48
CA ASN A 80 0.29 0.51 -2.18
C ASN A 80 0.60 1.96 -1.80
N ILE A 81 0.02 2.91 -2.56
CA ILE A 81 0.16 4.34 -2.27
C ILE A 81 -0.33 4.58 -0.85
N SER A 82 0.56 4.96 0.07
CA SER A 82 0.25 5.03 1.49
C SER A 82 0.74 6.32 2.12
N LEU A 83 -0.06 6.82 3.07
CA LEU A 83 0.20 7.99 3.90
C LEU A 83 0.24 7.56 5.36
N ALA A 84 1.43 7.52 5.95
CA ALA A 84 1.59 7.23 7.37
C ALA A 84 1.10 8.41 8.21
N LEU A 85 0.13 8.16 9.09
CA LEU A 85 -0.39 9.14 10.05
C LEU A 85 0.26 8.97 11.42
N VAL A 86 0.65 7.74 11.75
CA VAL A 86 1.39 7.37 12.96
C VAL A 86 2.67 6.68 12.53
N ASP A 87 3.79 7.13 13.11
CA ASP A 87 5.10 6.52 12.92
C ASP A 87 5.95 6.75 14.18
N ASP A 88 6.14 5.68 14.97
CA ASP A 88 6.95 5.68 16.21
C ASP A 88 8.24 4.85 16.04
N GLY A 89 8.60 4.53 14.80
CA GLY A 89 9.79 3.75 14.46
C GLY A 89 9.70 2.24 14.62
N GLY A 90 8.95 1.71 15.59
CA GLY A 90 8.61 0.28 15.65
C GLY A 90 7.32 -0.09 14.92
N VAL A 91 6.42 0.87 14.77
CA VAL A 91 5.07 0.69 14.21
C VAL A 91 4.73 1.86 13.30
N ARG A 92 4.02 1.57 12.20
CA ARG A 92 3.43 2.59 11.33
C ARG A 92 1.98 2.26 11.07
N ALA A 93 1.13 3.27 11.06
CA ALA A 93 -0.27 3.11 10.67
C ALA A 93 -0.74 4.32 9.89
N GLY A 94 -1.63 4.10 8.95
CA GLY A 94 -2.12 5.19 8.13
C GLY A 94 -3.08 4.74 7.05
N LEU A 95 -3.24 5.61 6.07
CA LEU A 95 -4.12 5.38 4.93
C LEU A 95 -3.35 4.74 3.78
N THR A 96 -4.01 3.88 3.04
CA THR A 96 -3.48 3.24 1.84
C THR A 96 -4.51 3.28 0.71
N GLY A 97 -4.05 3.31 -0.52
CA GLY A 97 -4.90 3.30 -1.70
C GLY A 97 -4.22 2.68 -2.91
N LYS A 98 -5.03 2.05 -3.75
CA LYS A 98 -4.58 1.35 -4.96
C LYS A 98 -5.38 1.85 -6.15
N PHE A 99 -4.72 2.19 -7.25
CA PHE A 99 -5.41 2.46 -8.50
C PHE A 99 -5.67 1.15 -9.24
N LEU A 100 -6.90 0.96 -9.70
CA LEU A 100 -7.32 -0.22 -10.46
C LEU A 100 -7.56 0.18 -11.91
N PHE A 101 -6.69 -0.28 -12.80
CA PHE A 101 -6.87 -0.10 -14.24
C PHE A 101 -8.04 -0.95 -14.74
N SER A 102 -8.68 -0.50 -15.82
CA SER A 102 -9.74 -1.27 -16.47
C SER A 102 -9.21 -2.58 -17.05
N ARG A 103 -10.03 -3.62 -17.00
CA ARG A 103 -9.78 -4.92 -17.64
C ARG A 103 -10.74 -5.08 -18.81
N SER A 104 -10.23 -5.07 -20.03
CA SER A 104 -11.04 -5.31 -21.23
C SER A 104 -11.42 -6.79 -21.36
N SER A 105 -12.50 -7.04 -22.10
CA SER A 105 -13.07 -8.37 -22.34
C SER A 105 -12.48 -8.99 -23.61
N ASP A 106 -11.16 -9.06 -23.69
CA ASP A 106 -10.42 -9.59 -24.84
C ASP A 106 -9.72 -10.91 -24.47
N ASP A 107 -9.29 -11.66 -25.48
CA ASP A 107 -8.56 -12.93 -25.32
C ASP A 107 -9.27 -13.92 -24.38
N GLU A 108 -8.65 -14.26 -23.23
CA GLU A 108 -9.23 -15.19 -22.26
C GLU A 108 -10.53 -14.67 -21.62
N LEU A 109 -10.77 -13.37 -21.69
CA LEU A 109 -11.93 -12.69 -21.10
C LEU A 109 -13.03 -12.42 -22.13
N GLU A 110 -12.88 -12.92 -23.35
CA GLU A 110 -13.90 -12.78 -24.39
C GLU A 110 -15.21 -13.45 -23.94
N GLY A 111 -16.29 -12.66 -23.94
CA GLY A 111 -17.62 -13.05 -23.46
C GLY A 111 -17.89 -12.79 -21.97
N LEU A 112 -16.93 -12.20 -21.24
CA LEU A 112 -17.11 -11.74 -19.85
C LEU A 112 -17.29 -10.22 -19.78
N ASP A 113 -17.93 -9.73 -18.74
CA ASP A 113 -18.10 -8.30 -18.52
C ASP A 113 -16.74 -7.63 -18.21
N PRO A 114 -16.44 -6.49 -18.86
CA PRO A 114 -15.20 -5.77 -18.61
C PRO A 114 -15.23 -5.12 -17.23
N VAL A 115 -14.09 -5.16 -16.54
CA VAL A 115 -13.94 -4.47 -15.25
C VAL A 115 -13.59 -3.01 -15.52
N ARG A 116 -14.37 -2.10 -14.94
CA ARG A 116 -14.15 -0.66 -15.06
C ARG A 116 -12.91 -0.26 -14.27
N TRP A 117 -12.32 0.87 -14.65
CA TRP A 117 -11.34 1.52 -13.80
C TRP A 117 -11.96 1.89 -12.45
N GLY A 118 -11.15 1.92 -11.41
CA GLY A 118 -11.56 2.31 -10.08
C GLY A 118 -10.37 2.50 -9.16
N GLY A 119 -10.62 2.39 -7.87
CA GLY A 119 -9.55 2.37 -6.89
C GLY A 119 -9.98 1.64 -5.64
N GLU A 120 -9.01 1.33 -4.79
CA GLU A 120 -9.24 0.83 -3.46
C GLU A 120 -8.73 1.88 -2.47
N VAL A 121 -9.43 2.06 -1.35
CA VAL A 121 -8.99 2.93 -0.25
C VAL A 121 -9.13 2.19 1.07
N GLY A 122 -8.21 2.43 1.99
CA GLY A 122 -8.22 1.72 3.26
C GLY A 122 -7.15 2.15 4.22
N GLY A 123 -6.87 1.26 5.17
CA GLY A 123 -5.83 1.44 6.18
C GLY A 123 -4.71 0.42 6.02
N PHE A 124 -3.53 0.81 6.46
CA PHE A 124 -2.42 -0.12 6.63
C PHE A 124 -1.88 -0.05 8.06
N PHE A 125 -1.29 -1.17 8.48
CA PHE A 125 -0.53 -1.30 9.71
C PHE A 125 0.77 -2.02 9.41
N GLU A 126 1.88 -1.47 9.85
CA GLU A 126 3.22 -2.04 9.76
C GLU A 126 3.82 -2.18 11.14
N PHE A 127 4.56 -3.26 11.31
CA PHE A 127 5.25 -3.58 12.54
C PHE A 127 6.64 -4.12 12.21
N TYR A 128 7.65 -3.63 12.92
CA TYR A 128 9.05 -4.04 12.81
C TYR A 128 9.45 -4.78 14.09
N PRO A 129 9.28 -6.11 14.15
CA PRO A 129 9.64 -6.88 15.35
C PRO A 129 11.16 -6.86 15.61
N THR A 130 11.96 -6.70 14.56
CA THR A 130 13.42 -6.66 14.60
C THR A 130 13.93 -5.71 13.52
N ASP A 131 15.23 -5.38 13.56
CA ASP A 131 15.88 -4.51 12.56
C ASP A 131 15.96 -5.12 11.15
N TRP A 132 15.63 -6.41 10.99
CA TRP A 132 15.73 -7.15 9.72
C TRP A 132 14.39 -7.75 9.28
N MET A 133 13.28 -7.44 9.97
CA MET A 133 11.95 -7.94 9.65
C MET A 133 10.91 -6.83 9.61
N ARG A 134 9.92 -7.01 8.73
CA ARG A 134 8.73 -6.18 8.63
C ARG A 134 7.52 -7.06 8.45
N ALA A 135 6.48 -6.83 9.25
CA ALA A 135 5.13 -7.34 8.98
C ALA A 135 4.25 -6.17 8.54
N ARG A 136 3.46 -6.38 7.50
CA ARG A 136 2.52 -5.38 6.97
C ARG A 136 1.16 -6.03 6.77
N ALA A 137 0.13 -5.35 7.23
CA ALA A 137 -1.26 -5.69 6.97
C ALA A 137 -1.95 -4.50 6.31
N GLU A 138 -2.73 -4.75 5.26
CA GLU A 138 -3.56 -3.75 4.59
C GLU A 138 -5.00 -4.26 4.52
N LEU A 139 -5.96 -3.37 4.74
CA LEU A 139 -7.37 -3.64 4.49
C LEU A 139 -7.92 -2.49 3.64
N ARG A 140 -8.42 -2.82 2.45
CA ARG A 140 -8.88 -1.85 1.47
C ARG A 140 -10.28 -2.19 0.97
N HIS A 141 -11.05 -1.15 0.66
CA HIS A 141 -12.38 -1.24 0.09
C HIS A 141 -12.37 -0.69 -1.34
N GLY A 142 -12.95 -1.46 -2.26
CA GLY A 142 -13.08 -1.09 -3.65
C GLY A 142 -14.09 0.02 -3.89
N ILE A 143 -13.77 0.90 -4.82
CA ILE A 143 -14.62 1.97 -5.31
C ILE A 143 -14.64 1.85 -6.83
N ARG A 144 -15.85 1.80 -7.41
CA ARG A 144 -16.15 1.78 -8.85
C ARG A 144 -15.76 0.50 -9.60
N ALA A 145 -14.57 -0.05 -9.41
CA ALA A 145 -14.13 -1.29 -10.05
C ALA A 145 -14.82 -2.52 -9.44
N HIS A 146 -14.97 -2.53 -8.12
CA HIS A 146 -15.76 -3.49 -7.34
C HIS A 146 -16.22 -2.80 -6.05
N ASN A 147 -17.17 -3.41 -5.33
CA ASN A 147 -17.67 -2.93 -4.03
C ASN A 147 -17.34 -3.93 -2.91
N GLY A 148 -16.10 -4.42 -2.93
CA GLY A 148 -15.63 -5.50 -2.07
C GLY A 148 -14.44 -5.08 -1.22
N PHE A 149 -14.14 -5.87 -0.19
CA PHE A 149 -12.95 -5.71 0.63
C PHE A 149 -11.83 -6.64 0.18
N VAL A 150 -10.60 -6.15 0.28
CA VAL A 150 -9.36 -6.90 0.06
C VAL A 150 -8.47 -6.70 1.28
N ALA A 151 -7.94 -7.79 1.82
CA ALA A 151 -6.99 -7.76 2.92
C ALA A 151 -5.70 -8.45 2.50
N ASP A 152 -4.57 -7.76 2.62
CA ASP A 152 -3.25 -8.32 2.33
C ASP A 152 -2.42 -8.35 3.60
N ILE A 153 -1.73 -9.47 3.83
CA ILE A 153 -0.81 -9.64 4.94
C ILE A 153 0.52 -10.12 4.36
N ALA A 154 1.59 -9.42 4.69
CA ALA A 154 2.94 -9.73 4.26
C ALA A 154 3.89 -9.75 5.45
N ALA A 155 4.88 -10.63 5.39
CA ALA A 155 6.04 -10.60 6.27
C ALA A 155 7.28 -10.63 5.39
N ASP A 156 8.12 -9.60 5.47
CA ASP A 156 9.34 -9.46 4.70
C ASP A 156 10.53 -9.50 5.66
N ALA A 157 11.52 -10.33 5.34
CA ALA A 157 12.86 -10.22 5.93
C ALA A 157 13.75 -9.44 4.97
N PHE A 158 14.66 -8.63 5.48
CA PHE A 158 15.62 -7.89 4.68
C PHE A 158 17.00 -7.84 5.34
N TYR A 159 18.04 -7.80 4.51
CA TYR A 159 19.42 -7.82 4.97
C TYR A 159 20.30 -6.96 4.06
N ASP A 160 21.13 -6.12 4.67
CA ASP A 160 22.12 -5.32 3.97
C ASP A 160 23.38 -6.15 3.74
N VAL A 161 23.53 -6.67 2.52
CA VAL A 161 24.71 -7.43 2.11
C VAL A 161 25.93 -6.52 2.04
N THR A 162 25.72 -5.28 1.56
CA THR A 162 26.72 -4.21 1.54
C THR A 162 26.03 -2.89 1.91
N PRO A 163 26.79 -1.79 2.15
CA PRO A 163 26.20 -0.47 2.39
C PRO A 163 25.32 0.05 1.23
N THR A 164 25.40 -0.56 0.05
CA THR A 164 24.64 -0.16 -1.14
C THR A 164 23.69 -1.24 -1.64
N VAL A 165 23.75 -2.47 -1.11
CA VAL A 165 22.95 -3.60 -1.62
C VAL A 165 22.16 -4.23 -0.49
N ARG A 166 20.83 -4.14 -0.62
CA ARG A 166 19.86 -4.79 0.26
C ARG A 166 19.18 -5.93 -0.47
N ILE A 167 19.09 -7.09 0.18
CA ILE A 167 18.22 -8.17 -0.26
C ILE A 167 17.01 -8.22 0.65
N SER A 168 15.85 -8.58 0.09
CA SER A 168 14.62 -8.73 0.84
C SER A 168 13.77 -9.85 0.27
N GLY A 169 12.93 -10.43 1.10
CA GLY A 169 11.91 -11.35 0.65
C GLY A 169 11.08 -11.92 1.78
N GLY A 170 9.93 -12.48 1.41
CA GLY A 170 9.09 -13.16 2.37
C GLY A 170 7.67 -13.46 1.86
N PRO A 171 6.90 -14.17 2.69
CA PRO A 171 5.57 -14.62 2.33
C PRO A 171 4.54 -13.49 2.33
N ARG A 172 3.51 -13.69 1.53
CA ARG A 172 2.31 -12.85 1.50
C ARG A 172 1.06 -13.69 1.28
N VAL A 173 -0.04 -13.23 1.85
CA VAL A 173 -1.35 -13.84 1.72
C VAL A 173 -2.38 -12.75 1.47
N SER A 174 -3.33 -13.03 0.61
CA SER A 174 -4.40 -12.12 0.26
C SER A 174 -5.76 -12.77 0.48
N PHE A 175 -6.70 -12.00 1.01
CA PHE A 175 -8.09 -12.38 1.21
C PHE A 175 -8.99 -11.36 0.53
N ALA A 176 -10.15 -11.81 0.07
CA ALA A 176 -11.13 -10.92 -0.53
C ALA A 176 -12.56 -11.30 -0.16
N SER A 177 -13.46 -10.32 -0.19
CA SER A 177 -14.89 -10.52 -0.01
C SER A 177 -15.55 -11.15 -1.25
N ALA A 178 -16.76 -11.72 -1.09
CA ALA A 178 -17.54 -12.25 -2.21
C ALA A 178 -17.75 -11.21 -3.32
N ASN A 179 -18.05 -9.95 -2.97
CA ASN A 179 -18.22 -8.86 -3.96
C ASN A 179 -16.96 -8.57 -4.79
N TYR A 180 -15.76 -8.83 -4.25
CA TYR A 180 -14.54 -8.73 -5.03
C TYR A 180 -14.44 -9.92 -5.98
N PHE A 181 -14.64 -11.14 -5.47
CA PHE A 181 -14.54 -12.32 -6.32
C PHE A 181 -15.59 -12.33 -7.43
N ASP A 182 -16.81 -11.89 -7.15
CA ASP A 182 -17.88 -11.79 -8.15
C ASP A 182 -17.47 -10.87 -9.30
N ALA A 183 -16.92 -9.69 -8.99
CA ALA A 183 -16.49 -8.71 -10.00
C ALA A 183 -15.31 -9.18 -10.87
N TYR A 184 -14.42 -10.03 -10.35
CA TYR A 184 -13.19 -10.42 -11.07
C TYR A 184 -13.19 -11.85 -11.59
N TYR A 185 -13.93 -12.75 -10.94
CA TYR A 185 -13.90 -14.20 -11.13
C TYR A 185 -15.30 -14.82 -11.28
N GLY A 186 -16.38 -14.07 -11.01
CA GLY A 186 -17.74 -14.52 -11.25
C GLY A 186 -18.02 -14.71 -12.74
N VAL A 187 -18.91 -15.65 -13.03
CA VAL A 187 -19.43 -15.88 -14.39
C VAL A 187 -20.93 -16.05 -14.26
N ASN A 188 -21.68 -15.06 -14.72
CA ASN A 188 -23.14 -15.08 -14.70
C ASN A 188 -23.71 -15.90 -15.87
N ALA A 189 -25.03 -16.10 -15.92
CA ALA A 189 -25.65 -16.96 -16.94
C ALA A 189 -25.49 -16.42 -18.38
N GLN A 190 -25.47 -15.10 -18.56
CA GLN A 190 -25.29 -14.48 -19.88
C GLN A 190 -23.85 -14.62 -20.34
N GLU A 191 -22.91 -14.39 -19.43
CA GLU A 191 -21.46 -14.57 -19.64
C GLU A 191 -21.11 -16.04 -19.92
N ALA A 192 -21.74 -16.98 -19.23
CA ALA A 192 -21.55 -18.41 -19.48
C ALA A 192 -21.95 -18.81 -20.91
N VAL A 193 -23.05 -18.23 -21.43
CA VAL A 193 -23.47 -18.46 -22.83
C VAL A 193 -22.54 -17.76 -23.82
N ALA A 194 -22.10 -16.53 -23.51
CA ALA A 194 -21.25 -15.74 -24.39
C ALA A 194 -19.81 -16.26 -24.47
N SER A 195 -19.25 -16.73 -23.35
CA SER A 195 -17.89 -17.24 -23.23
C SER A 195 -17.80 -18.77 -23.36
N GLY A 196 -18.88 -19.51 -23.14
CA GLY A 196 -18.84 -20.97 -23.02
C GLY A 196 -18.20 -21.47 -21.72
N LEU A 197 -17.88 -20.58 -20.77
CA LEU A 197 -17.46 -20.95 -19.42
C LEU A 197 -18.64 -21.43 -18.60
N SER A 198 -18.36 -22.30 -17.62
CA SER A 198 -19.38 -22.69 -16.64
C SER A 198 -19.77 -21.51 -15.75
N GLN A 199 -21.07 -21.36 -15.45
CA GLN A 199 -21.56 -20.37 -14.49
C GLN A 199 -20.87 -20.58 -13.13
N TYR A 200 -20.45 -19.49 -12.50
CA TYR A 200 -19.73 -19.53 -11.23
C TYR A 200 -20.09 -18.33 -10.37
N ASN A 201 -20.52 -18.60 -9.14
CA ASN A 201 -20.85 -17.59 -8.15
C ASN A 201 -19.94 -17.74 -6.92
N PRO A 202 -18.88 -16.92 -6.80
CA PRO A 202 -17.89 -17.09 -5.75
C PRO A 202 -18.35 -16.56 -4.39
N GLY A 203 -17.95 -17.27 -3.33
CA GLY A 203 -17.98 -16.75 -1.95
C GLY A 203 -16.80 -15.83 -1.64
N GLY A 204 -16.69 -15.37 -0.38
CA GLY A 204 -15.50 -14.67 0.14
C GLY A 204 -14.51 -15.64 0.78
N GLY A 205 -13.25 -15.21 0.94
CA GLY A 205 -12.21 -16.05 1.54
C GLY A 205 -10.81 -15.76 1.07
N LEU A 206 -9.96 -16.79 1.13
CA LEU A 206 -8.58 -16.75 0.67
C LEU A 206 -8.54 -16.50 -0.85
N LYS A 207 -7.77 -15.50 -1.27
CA LYS A 207 -7.56 -15.15 -2.69
C LYS A 207 -6.28 -15.78 -3.20
N SER A 208 -5.17 -15.60 -2.49
CA SER A 208 -3.87 -16.11 -2.91
C SER A 208 -2.89 -16.24 -1.78
N VAL A 209 -1.90 -17.12 -1.99
CA VAL A 209 -0.71 -17.26 -1.16
C VAL A 209 0.53 -17.11 -2.03
N GLY A 210 1.57 -16.46 -1.54
CA GLY A 210 2.73 -16.18 -2.37
C GLY A 210 3.99 -15.88 -1.58
N LEU A 211 5.07 -15.73 -2.34
CA LEU A 211 6.36 -15.27 -1.87
C LEU A 211 6.93 -14.27 -2.87
N GLY A 212 7.56 -13.23 -2.36
CA GLY A 212 8.27 -12.26 -3.18
C GLY A 212 9.67 -12.02 -2.65
N GLY A 213 10.55 -11.56 -3.52
CA GLY A 213 11.89 -11.15 -3.16
C GLY A 213 12.37 -10.02 -4.06
N ALA A 214 13.26 -9.21 -3.53
CA ALA A 214 13.89 -8.13 -4.26
C ALA A 214 15.35 -7.95 -3.85
N VAL A 215 16.17 -7.59 -4.83
CA VAL A 215 17.50 -7.05 -4.63
C VAL A 215 17.43 -5.57 -4.97
N THR A 216 17.80 -4.72 -4.03
CA THR A 216 17.77 -3.26 -4.15
C THR A 216 19.19 -2.71 -4.03
N TRP A 217 19.58 -1.93 -5.03
CA TRP A 217 20.86 -1.25 -5.12
C TRP A 217 20.67 0.25 -4.95
N LYS A 218 21.37 0.84 -4.00
CA LYS A 218 21.52 2.28 -3.84
C LYS A 218 22.55 2.77 -4.87
N VAL A 219 22.05 3.32 -5.98
CA VAL A 219 22.87 3.80 -7.11
C VAL A 219 23.55 5.11 -6.74
N THR A 220 22.80 6.02 -6.13
CA THR A 220 23.29 7.27 -5.52
C THR A 220 22.51 7.53 -4.24
N ASP A 221 22.83 8.61 -3.50
CA ASP A 221 22.08 8.97 -2.29
C ASP A 221 20.55 9.06 -2.49
N PRO A 222 20.04 9.72 -3.54
CA PRO A 222 18.59 9.77 -3.80
C PRO A 222 18.06 8.65 -4.69
N MET A 223 18.91 7.88 -5.38
CA MET A 223 18.48 6.96 -6.44
C MET A 223 18.67 5.49 -6.04
N THR A 224 17.61 4.70 -6.19
CA THR A 224 17.65 3.25 -5.98
C THR A 224 17.15 2.51 -7.21
N ALA A 225 17.81 1.42 -7.55
CA ALA A 225 17.37 0.46 -8.55
C ALA A 225 17.00 -0.85 -7.84
N SER A 226 15.99 -1.57 -8.32
CA SER A 226 15.60 -2.86 -7.74
C SER A 226 15.29 -3.86 -8.83
N LEU A 227 15.71 -5.11 -8.62
CA LEU A 227 15.27 -6.29 -9.35
C LEU A 227 14.40 -7.10 -8.40
N PHE A 228 13.21 -7.51 -8.83
CA PHE A 228 12.28 -8.22 -7.98
C PHE A 228 11.60 -9.35 -8.74
N GLY A 229 11.17 -10.35 -7.98
CA GLY A 229 10.37 -11.46 -8.44
C GLY A 229 9.32 -11.82 -7.41
N GLU A 230 8.14 -12.20 -7.89
CA GLU A 230 7.04 -12.67 -7.06
C GLU A 230 6.43 -13.91 -7.68
N TYR A 231 6.08 -14.86 -6.82
CA TYR A 231 5.22 -15.97 -7.13
C TYR A 231 4.00 -15.89 -6.22
N SER A 232 2.81 -15.88 -6.83
CA SER A 232 1.54 -15.96 -6.14
C SER A 232 0.74 -17.10 -6.73
N ARG A 233 0.13 -17.91 -5.87
CA ARG A 233 -0.77 -18.97 -6.25
C ARG A 233 -2.17 -18.58 -5.81
N LEU A 234 -3.09 -18.51 -6.77
CA LEU A 234 -4.50 -18.32 -6.50
C LEU A 234 -5.03 -19.56 -5.77
N GLU A 235 -5.81 -19.31 -4.73
CA GLU A 235 -6.43 -20.32 -3.88
C GLU A 235 -7.91 -19.96 -3.65
N GLY A 236 -8.67 -20.90 -3.09
CA GLY A 236 -10.07 -20.67 -2.74
C GLY A 236 -10.94 -20.20 -3.92
N PRO A 237 -11.84 -19.22 -3.72
CA PRO A 237 -12.79 -18.79 -4.75
C PRO A 237 -12.15 -18.29 -6.06
N ALA A 238 -10.94 -17.72 -6.02
CA ALA A 238 -10.22 -17.33 -7.23
C ALA A 238 -9.74 -18.57 -8.02
N ALA A 239 -9.19 -19.57 -7.33
CA ALA A 239 -8.69 -20.79 -7.96
C ALA A 239 -9.79 -21.66 -8.55
N ASP A 240 -10.99 -21.62 -7.97
CA ASP A 240 -12.14 -22.45 -8.34
C ASP A 240 -12.99 -21.86 -9.47
N SER A 241 -12.74 -20.60 -9.84
CA SER A 241 -13.39 -19.93 -10.97
C SER A 241 -13.17 -20.67 -12.29
N SER A 242 -14.23 -20.82 -13.07
CA SER A 242 -14.19 -21.38 -14.43
C SER A 242 -13.23 -20.59 -15.34
N LEU A 243 -13.15 -19.26 -15.16
CA LEU A 243 -12.18 -18.42 -15.86
C LEU A 243 -10.74 -18.90 -15.62
N VAL A 244 -10.35 -19.11 -14.35
CA VAL A 244 -8.98 -19.51 -13.99
C VAL A 244 -8.72 -20.97 -14.38
N ARG A 245 -9.70 -21.86 -14.18
CA ARG A 245 -9.53 -23.29 -14.44
C ARG A 245 -9.51 -23.66 -15.93
N GLU A 246 -10.34 -23.01 -16.73
CA GLU A 246 -10.54 -23.38 -18.14
C GLU A 246 -9.71 -22.51 -19.09
N ARG A 247 -9.50 -21.23 -18.75
CA ARG A 247 -8.80 -20.28 -19.62
C ARG A 247 -7.53 -19.69 -19.00
N GLY A 248 -7.35 -19.79 -17.69
CA GLY A 248 -6.29 -19.15 -16.95
C GLY A 248 -5.18 -20.08 -16.43
N ASP A 249 -4.47 -19.59 -15.42
CA ASP A 249 -3.52 -20.35 -14.59
C ASP A 249 -3.66 -19.90 -13.14
N ARG A 250 -3.54 -20.83 -12.20
CA ARG A 250 -3.52 -20.52 -10.76
C ARG A 250 -2.16 -19.95 -10.33
N ASN A 251 -1.10 -20.27 -11.06
CA ASN A 251 0.26 -19.87 -10.78
C ASN A 251 0.57 -18.54 -11.47
N GLN A 252 0.84 -17.52 -10.69
CA GLN A 252 1.07 -16.17 -11.15
C GLN A 252 2.51 -15.80 -10.82
N PHE A 253 3.35 -15.73 -11.86
CA PHE A 253 4.73 -15.29 -11.70
C PHE A 253 4.84 -13.84 -12.14
N MET A 254 5.71 -13.08 -11.48
CA MET A 254 6.04 -11.73 -11.89
C MET A 254 7.53 -11.52 -11.70
N VAL A 255 8.15 -10.86 -12.67
CA VAL A 255 9.53 -10.40 -12.56
C VAL A 255 9.63 -9.00 -13.13
N GLY A 256 10.45 -8.16 -12.54
CA GLY A 256 10.65 -6.84 -13.08
C GLY A 256 11.81 -6.08 -12.47
N VAL A 257 12.00 -4.89 -13.00
CA VAL A 257 12.96 -3.91 -12.51
C VAL A 257 12.24 -2.61 -12.16
N SER A 258 12.79 -1.85 -11.22
CA SER A 258 12.37 -0.47 -11.01
C SER A 258 13.53 0.43 -10.72
N THR A 259 13.30 1.71 -10.96
CA THR A 259 14.16 2.78 -10.52
C THR A 259 13.33 3.83 -9.83
N THR A 260 13.79 4.32 -8.69
CA THR A 260 13.15 5.38 -7.91
C THR A 260 14.14 6.46 -7.54
N TYR A 261 13.65 7.68 -7.42
CA TYR A 261 14.37 8.86 -6.98
C TYR A 261 13.60 9.49 -5.81
N ARG A 262 14.31 9.76 -4.71
CA ARG A 262 13.76 10.37 -3.50
C ARG A 262 14.12 11.86 -3.42
N PHE A 263 13.10 12.67 -3.17
CA PHE A 263 13.20 14.09 -2.86
C PHE A 263 12.83 14.28 -1.40
N ASP A 264 13.72 14.89 -0.62
CA ASP A 264 13.42 15.31 0.75
C ASP A 264 13.19 16.83 0.78
N PHE A 265 12.12 17.28 1.42
CA PHE A 265 11.74 18.70 1.51
C PHE A 265 11.06 19.00 2.84
N LYS A 266 10.92 20.29 3.18
CA LYS A 266 10.25 20.73 4.40
C LYS A 266 8.96 21.48 4.04
N MET A 267 7.89 21.25 4.81
CA MET A 267 6.62 21.98 4.73
C MET A 267 6.33 22.69 6.04
#